data_AF-A0A2R7UG53-F1
#
_entry.id   AF-A0A2R7UG53-F1
#
_cell.length_a   1.000
_cell.length_b   1.000
_cell.length_c   1.000
_cell.angle_alpha   90.00
_cell.angle_beta   90.00
_cell.angle_gamma   90.00
#
_symmetry.space_group_name_H-M   'P 1'
#
loop_
_entity.id
_entity.type
_entity.pdbx_description
1 polymer ?
#
loop_
_entity_poly.entity_id
_entity_poly.type
_entity_poly.pdbx_seq_one_letter_code
_entity_poly.pdbx_strand_id
1 'polypeptide(L)' 'MKHYFYLNFISYDEDGEEVGYRSGTLPADSYRVTAADIKKIADSVPGQTLHLLSVSYLGQMTQSEYEG' A
#
# COMPACT_ATOMS: atom_id res chain seq x y z
N MET A 1 -13.58 8.37 -10.87
CA MET A 1 -13.12 6.97 -10.88
C MET A 1 -11.63 6.94 -10.58
N LYS A 2 -11.13 5.91 -9.90
CA LYS A 2 -9.71 5.71 -9.59
C LYS A 2 -9.30 4.28 -9.95
N HIS A 3 -8.00 4.08 -10.16
CA HIS A 3 -7.39 2.76 -10.22
C HIS A 3 -7.07 2.31 -8.80
N TYR A 4 -7.53 1.12 -8.41
CA TYR A 4 -7.30 0.57 -7.07
C TYR A 4 -6.22 -0.49 -7.12
N PHE A 5 -5.26 -0.39 -6.21
CA PHE A 5 -4.18 -1.33 -6.05
C PHE A 5 -4.14 -1.86 -4.62
N TYR A 6 -3.97 -3.17 -4.46
CA TYR A 6 -3.68 -3.79 -3.17
C TYR A 6 -2.18 -3.96 -3.03
N LEU A 7 -1.63 -3.52 -1.89
CA LEU A 7 -0.22 -3.52 -1.58
C LEU A 7 0.03 -4.37 -0.34
N ASN A 8 1.02 -5.25 -0.40
CA ASN A 8 1.47 -6.05 0.75
C ASN A 8 2.89 -5.68 1.12
N PHE A 9 3.16 -5.59 2.42
CA PHE A 9 4.43 -5.23 3.00
C PHE A 9 4.83 -6.23 4.08
N ILE A 10 6.14 -6.41 4.24
CA ILE A 10 6.74 -6.91 5.47
C ILE A 10 7.20 -5.70 6.29
N SER A 11 7.04 -5.78 7.60
CA SER A 11 7.31 -4.70 8.54
C SER A 11 8.44 -5.08 9.48
N TYR A 12 9.33 -4.12 9.74
CA TYR A 12 10.42 -4.25 10.70
C TYR A 12 10.31 -3.15 11.76
N ASP A 13 10.71 -3.43 12.99
CA ASP A 13 10.84 -2.41 14.04
C ASP A 13 12.16 -1.61 13.91
N GLU A 14 12.43 -0.78 14.92
CA GLU A 14 13.63 0.08 14.97
C GLU A 14 14.94 -0.71 15.12
N ASP A 15 14.87 -1.94 15.63
CA ASP A 15 16.02 -2.86 15.77
C ASP A 15 16.25 -3.69 14.49
N GLY A 16 15.33 -3.61 13.52
CA GLY A 16 15.38 -4.35 12.27
C GLY A 16 14.80 -5.75 12.35
N GLU A 17 14.06 -6.09 13.41
CA GLU A 17 13.40 -7.37 13.58
C GLU A 17 12.04 -7.39 12.87
N GLU A 18 11.70 -8.51 12.23
CA GLU A 18 10.41 -8.66 11.56
C GLU A 18 9.28 -8.65 12.60
N VAL A 19 8.38 -7.68 12.50
CA VAL A 19 7.20 -7.55 13.37
C VAL A 19 5.89 -7.96 12.69
N GLY A 20 5.96 -8.31 11.39
CA GLY A 20 4.89 -9.00 10.68
C GLY A 20 4.49 -8.38 9.35
N TYR A 21 3.31 -8.76 8.87
CA TYR A 21 2.78 -8.35 7.57
C TYR A 21 1.80 -7.19 7.70
N ARG A 22 1.86 -6.27 6.74
CA ARG A 22 0.92 -5.16 6.61
C ARG A 22 0.38 -5.13 5.19
N SER A 23 -0.85 -4.67 5.03
CA SER A 23 -1.43 -4.42 3.74
C SER A 23 -2.20 -3.12 3.70
N GLY A 24 -2.40 -2.61 2.50
CA GLY A 24 -3.17 -1.40 2.28
C GLY A 24 -3.66 -1.32 0.85
N THR A 25 -4.71 -0.52 0.65
CA THR A 25 -5.24 -0.23 -0.68
C THR A 25 -4.87 1.19 -1.07
N LEU A 26 -4.39 1.36 -2.29
CA LEU A 26 -4.04 2.65 -2.88
C LEU A 26 -5.00 2.99 -4.03
N PRO A 27 -5.82 4.04 -3.89
CA PRO A 27 -6.50 4.66 -5.02
C PRO A 27 -5.54 5.60 -5.76
N ALA A 28 -5.39 5.43 -7.07
CA ALA A 28 -4.52 6.22 -7.93
C ALA A 28 -5.27 6.80 -9.14
N ASP A 29 -4.86 7.98 -9.60
CA ASP A 29 -5.40 8.61 -10.82
C ASP A 29 -4.90 7.93 -12.11
N SER A 30 -3.74 7.27 -12.03
CA SER A 30 -3.12 6.60 -13.17
C SER A 30 -3.06 5.08 -12.97
N TYR A 31 -2.97 4.33 -14.07
CA TYR A 31 -2.74 2.88 -14.09
C TYR A 31 -1.29 2.51 -13.72
N ARG A 32 -0.73 3.14 -12.69
CA ARG A 32 0.59 2.84 -12.15
C ARG A 32 0.67 3.27 -10.69
N VAL A 33 1.43 2.51 -9.91
CA VAL A 33 1.86 2.87 -8.56
C VAL A 33 3.25 3.50 -8.66
N THR A 34 3.44 4.69 -8.09
CA THR A 34 4.76 5.34 -8.07
C THR A 34 5.50 5.06 -6.77
N ALA A 35 6.82 5.26 -6.78
CA ALA A 35 7.63 5.19 -5.56
C ALA A 35 7.15 6.18 -4.49
N ALA A 36 6.64 7.36 -4.89
CA ALA A 36 6.10 8.35 -3.97
C ALA A 36 4.82 7.86 -3.27
N ASP A 37 3.96 7.11 -3.98
CA ASP A 37 2.75 6.54 -3.39
C ASP A 37 3.08 5.43 -2.39
N ILE A 38 4.05 4.57 -2.73
CA ILE A 38 4.56 3.53 -1.84
C ILE A 38 5.15 4.18 -0.58
N LYS A 39 5.96 5.24 -0.75
CA LYS A 39 6.57 5.96 0.37
C LYS A 39 5.52 6.54 1.32
N LYS A 40 4.45 7.14 0.80
CA LYS A 40 3.35 7.68 1.64
C LYS A 40 2.71 6.62 2.53
N ILE A 41 2.59 5.39 2.03
CA ILE A 41 2.04 4.26 2.81
C ILE A 41 3.08 3.75 3.81
N ALA A 42 4.35 3.66 3.41
CA ALA A 42 5.43 3.29 4.33
C ALA A 42 5.53 4.27 5.51
N ASP A 43 5.40 5.58 5.25
CA ASP A 43 5.48 6.63 6.27
C ASP A 43 4.24 6.70 7.19
N SER A 44 3.15 5.98 6.89
CA SER A 44 1.91 6.04 7.68
C SER A 44 1.92 5.16 8.94
N VAL A 45 2.99 4.38 9.13
CA VAL A 45 3.16 3.48 10.28
C VAL A 45 4.39 3.93 11.10
N PRO A 46 4.21 4.81 12.11
CA PRO A 46 5.32 5.30 12.91
C PRO A 46 6.05 4.17 13.64
N GLY A 47 7.39 4.26 13.71
CA GLY A 47 8.25 3.29 14.39
C GLY A 47 8.41 1.95 13.65
N GLN A 48 7.98 1.86 12.39
CA GLN A 48 8.15 0.66 11.57
C GLN A 48 8.73 1.01 10.19
N THR A 49 9.61 0.15 9.69
CA THR A 49 10.08 0.19 8.30
C THR A 49 9.29 -0.83 7.48
N LEU A 50 8.63 -0.37 6.41
CA LEU A 50 7.87 -1.25 5.52
C LEU A 50 8.65 -1.54 4.23
N HIS A 51 8.82 -2.81 3.89
CA HIS A 51 9.32 -3.25 2.59
C HIS A 51 8.17 -3.82 1.75
N LEU A 52 8.01 -3.29 0.54
CA LEU A 52 6.96 -3.74 -0.38
C LEU A 52 7.25 -5.15 -0.91
N LEU A 53 6.30 -6.07 -0.74
CA LEU A 53 6.36 -7.43 -1.24
C LEU A 53 5.66 -7.59 -2.60
N SER A 54 4.45 -7.01 -2.73
CA SER A 54 3.65 -7.17 -3.94
C SER A 54 2.68 -6.02 -4.19
N VAL A 55 2.32 -5.86 -5.46
CA VAL A 55 1.31 -4.92 -5.95
C VAL A 55 0.32 -5.70 -6.81
N SER A 56 -0.97 -5.63 -6.48
CA SER A 56 -2.05 -6.26 -7.25
C SER A 56 -3.03 -5.20 -7.73
N TYR A 57 -3.34 -5.17 -9.02
CA TYR A 57 -4.38 -4.27 -9.54
C TYR A 57 -5.76 -4.87 -9.30
N LEU A 58 -6.64 -4.10 -8.65
CA LEU A 58 -8.00 -4.53 -8.31
C LEU A 58 -9.03 -4.11 -9.36
N GLY A 59 -8.74 -3.07 -10.15
CA GLY A 59 -9.66 -2.53 -11.14
C GLY A 59 -9.75 -1.01 -11.12
N GLN A 60 -10.53 -0.47 -12.04
CA GLN A 60 -10.90 0.93 -12.08
C GLN A 60 -12.35 1.05 -11.66
N MET A 61 -12.62 1.77 -10.57
CA MET A 61 -13.95 1.87 -10.00
C MET A 61 -14.14 3.21 -9.27
N THR A 62 -15.36 3.51 -8.90
CA THR A 62 -15.71 4.59 -7.96
C THR A 62 -15.43 4.13 -6.53
N GLN A 63 -15.37 5.08 -5.59
CA GLN A 63 -15.16 4.75 -4.18
C GLN A 63 -16.30 3.89 -3.61
N SER A 64 -17.54 4.22 -3.97
CA SER A 64 -18.71 3.44 -3.57
C SER A 64 -18.70 2.01 -4.09
N GLU A 65 -18.16 1.75 -5.29
CA GLU A 65 -18.03 0.39 -5.83
C GLU A 65 -16.93 -0.41 -5.12
N TYR A 66 -15.92 0.25 -4.58
CA TYR A 66 -14.84 -0.40 -3.83
C TYR A 66 -15.26 -0.73 -2.39
N GLU A 67 -16.02 0.15 -1.74
CA GLU A 67 -16.45 0.02 -0.34
C GLU A 67 -17.73 -0.81 -0.16
N GLY A 68 -18.40 -1.15 -1.27
CA GLY A 68 -19.70 -1.85 -1.31
C GLY A 68 -19.66 -3.34 -1.02
#